data_AF-A0A5J9TCK6-F1
#
_entry.id   AF-A0A5J9TCK6-F1
#
_cell.length_a   1.000
_cell.length_b   1.000
_cell.length_c   1.000
_cell.angle_alpha   90.00
_cell.angle_beta   90.00
_cell.angle_gamma   90.00
#
_symmetry.space_group_name_H-M   'P 1'
#
loop_
_entity.id
_entity.type
_entity.pdbx_description
1 polymer ?
#
loop_
_entity_poly.entity_id
_entity_poly.type
_entity_poly.pdbx_seq_one_letter_code
_entity_poly.pdbx_strand_id
1 'polypeptide(L)'
;MARWSHLASLAVALALVQAASSAHWLNDYFFTDGNVRATYDASGQQVAMVSLNQQSGGGGFNSKKNFLFGEFSIKMKLIPGNSAGTVSCFYLVGDR
;
A
#
# COMPACT_ATOMS: atom_id res chain seq x y z
N MET A 1 3.59 8.05 46.04
CA MET A 1 2.54 7.66 45.08
C MET A 1 2.59 8.42 43.75
N ALA A 2 3.03 9.69 43.68
CA ALA A 2 3.05 10.48 42.43
C ALA A 2 4.08 10.06 41.35
N ARG A 3 5.17 9.34 41.70
CA ARG A 3 6.20 8.95 40.70
C ARG A 3 5.75 7.81 39.77
N TRP A 4 4.83 6.96 40.21
CA TRP A 4 4.29 5.87 39.39
C TRP A 4 3.19 6.33 38.43
N SER A 5 2.44 7.39 38.76
CA SER A 5 1.44 7.95 37.84
C SER A 5 2.06 8.54 36.58
N HIS A 6 3.19 9.25 36.69
CA HIS A 6 3.89 9.79 35.51
C HIS A 6 4.45 8.70 34.60
N LEU A 7 4.96 7.60 35.18
CA LEU A 7 5.46 6.45 34.42
C LEU A 7 4.31 5.71 33.72
N ALA A 8 3.16 5.57 34.38
CA ALA A 8 1.97 4.98 33.77
C ALA A 8 1.43 5.86 32.61
N SER A 9 1.35 7.17 32.79
CA SER A 9 0.97 8.11 31.72
C SER A 9 1.92 8.03 30.52
N LEU A 10 3.22 7.94 30.76
CA LEU A 10 4.23 7.84 29.70
C LEU A 10 4.12 6.50 28.95
N ALA A 11 3.90 5.40 29.67
CA ALA A 11 3.70 4.09 29.06
C ALA A 11 2.43 4.04 28.18
N VAL A 12 1.32 4.64 28.64
CA VAL A 12 0.08 4.75 27.85
C VAL A 12 0.30 5.63 26.61
N ALA A 13 0.98 6.76 26.74
CA ALA A 13 1.30 7.62 25.60
C ALA A 13 2.18 6.89 24.56
N LEU A 14 3.18 6.11 25.01
CA LEU A 14 4.05 5.36 24.11
C LEU A 14 3.33 4.22 23.38
N ALA A 15 2.41 3.53 24.06
CA ALA A 15 1.56 2.50 23.45
C ALA A 15 0.60 3.08 22.40
N LEU A 16 0.05 4.27 22.64
CA LEU A 16 -0.79 4.98 21.67
C LEU A 16 0.00 5.43 20.43
N VAL A 17 1.26 5.84 20.58
CA VAL A 17 2.14 6.19 19.45
C VAL A 17 2.46 4.97 18.57
N GLN A 18 2.68 3.80 19.18
CA GLN A 18 2.92 2.56 18.43
C GLN A 18 1.69 2.07 17.68
N ALA A 19 0.48 2.36 18.17
CA ALA A 19 -0.77 2.00 17.50
C ALA A 19 -1.07 2.85 16.25
N ALA A 20 -0.37 3.96 16.03
CA ALA A 20 -0.68 4.93 14.98
C ALA A 20 0.16 4.80 13.69
N SER A 21 1.16 3.91 13.63
CA SER A 21 2.02 3.79 12.45
C SER A 21 1.47 2.78 11.45
N SER A 22 0.50 3.18 10.61
CA SER A 22 0.19 2.42 9.41
C SER A 22 1.24 2.73 8.34
N ALA A 23 1.98 1.73 7.85
CA ALA A 23 2.98 1.93 6.80
C ALA A 23 2.31 2.39 5.49
N HIS A 24 2.70 3.56 4.99
CA HIS A 24 2.15 4.19 3.79
C HIS A 24 3.06 3.95 2.57
N TRP A 25 3.20 2.70 2.13
CA TRP A 25 4.17 2.34 1.09
C TRP A 25 3.80 2.87 -0.31
N LEU A 26 2.51 2.95 -0.65
CA LEU A 26 2.10 3.19 -2.04
C LEU A 26 2.59 4.56 -2.54
N ASN A 27 2.17 5.65 -1.88
CA ASN A 27 2.53 6.98 -2.35
C ASN A 27 3.93 7.40 -1.92
N ASP A 28 4.59 6.67 -1.03
CA ASP A 28 5.98 6.96 -0.64
C ASP A 28 6.94 6.48 -1.72
N TYR A 29 6.71 5.27 -2.26
CA TYR A 29 7.62 4.61 -3.21
C TYR A 29 7.15 4.61 -4.67
N PHE A 30 5.87 4.85 -4.94
CA PHE A 30 5.28 4.77 -6.29
C PHE A 30 4.56 6.05 -6.69
N PHE A 31 4.53 6.29 -8.00
CA PHE A 31 3.53 7.16 -8.64
C PHE A 31 2.29 6.34 -8.97
N THR A 32 1.12 6.95 -8.87
CA THR A 32 -0.18 6.31 -9.19
C THR A 32 -0.83 7.02 -10.36
N ASP A 33 -1.48 6.25 -11.24
CA ASP A 33 -2.25 6.75 -12.38
C ASP A 33 -3.61 6.04 -12.47
N GLY A 34 -4.62 6.76 -12.97
CA GLY A 34 -5.99 6.27 -13.10
C GLY A 34 -6.61 5.81 -11.77
N ASN A 35 -7.30 4.67 -11.80
CA ASN A 35 -8.09 4.20 -10.66
C ASN A 35 -7.29 3.36 -9.65
N VAL A 36 -6.40 4.02 -8.91
CA VAL A 36 -5.67 3.41 -7.79
C VAL A 36 -6.04 4.10 -6.47
N ARG A 37 -6.28 3.30 -5.43
CA ARG A 37 -6.57 3.79 -4.07
C ARG A 37 -5.75 3.02 -3.04
N ALA A 38 -5.17 3.73 -2.08
CA ALA A 38 -4.66 3.11 -0.86
C ALA A 38 -5.83 2.77 0.06
N THR A 39 -5.90 1.51 0.50
CA THR A 39 -6.85 1.04 1.50
C THR A 39 -6.12 0.16 2.52
N TYR A 40 -6.84 -0.38 3.49
CA TYR A 40 -6.28 -1.20 4.57
C TYR A 40 -7.07 -2.50 4.66
N ASP A 41 -6.36 -3.62 4.87
CA ASP A 41 -7.00 -4.90 5.13
C ASP A 41 -7.46 -5.03 6.59
N ALA A 42 -8.06 -6.17 6.93
CA ALA A 42 -8.56 -6.43 8.28
C ALA A 42 -7.47 -6.44 9.37
N SER A 43 -6.19 -6.57 9.00
CA SER A 43 -5.05 -6.49 9.91
C SER A 43 -4.48 -5.07 10.04
N GLY A 44 -5.03 -4.10 9.30
CA GLY A 44 -4.53 -2.73 9.24
C GLY A 44 -3.34 -2.54 8.32
N GLN A 45 -2.97 -3.55 7.50
CA GLN A 45 -1.89 -3.43 6.53
C GLN A 45 -2.38 -2.67 5.29
N GLN A 46 -1.59 -1.69 4.81
CA GLN A 46 -1.92 -0.95 3.59
C GLN A 46 -1.87 -1.87 2.36
N VAL A 47 -2.93 -1.84 1.56
CA VAL A 47 -3.03 -2.51 0.26
C VAL A 47 -3.40 -1.50 -0.82
N ALA A 48 -2.82 -1.67 -2.01
CA ALA A 48 -3.19 -0.89 -3.18
C ALA A 48 -4.36 -1.57 -3.89
N MET A 49 -5.49 -0.88 -4.00
CA MET A 49 -6.63 -1.34 -4.78
C MET A 49 -6.60 -0.68 -6.16
N VAL A 50 -6.34 -1.50 -7.17
CA VAL A 50 -6.38 -1.12 -8.58
C VAL A 50 -7.70 -1.60 -9.16
N SER A 51 -8.43 -0.72 -9.83
CA SER A 51 -9.74 -1.05 -10.41
C SER A 51 -9.82 -0.72 -11.89
N LEU A 52 -10.64 -1.49 -12.60
CA LEU A 52 -10.99 -1.26 -14.00
C LEU A 52 -12.50 -1.08 -14.07
N ASN A 53 -12.95 0.05 -14.60
CA ASN A 53 -14.36 0.27 -14.91
C ASN A 53 -14.51 1.02 -16.24
N GLN A 54 -15.73 1.05 -16.77
CA GLN A 54 -15.99 1.61 -18.10
C GLN A 54 -15.92 3.14 -18.15
N GLN A 55 -16.14 3.83 -17.04
CA GLN A 55 -16.19 5.30 -16.99
C GLN A 55 -14.80 5.92 -16.90
N SER A 56 -13.94 5.39 -16.03
CA SER A 56 -12.61 5.94 -15.75
C SER A 56 -11.47 5.04 -16.23
N GLY A 57 -11.76 3.89 -16.85
CA GLY A 57 -10.74 2.97 -17.36
C GLY A 57 -10.03 2.20 -16.25
N GLY A 58 -8.77 1.84 -16.52
CA GLY A 58 -7.91 1.10 -15.59
C GLY A 58 -7.21 1.99 -14.58
N GLY A 59 -6.28 1.41 -13.84
CA GLY A 59 -5.34 2.12 -12.98
C GLY A 59 -4.01 1.38 -12.94
N GLY A 60 -2.99 2.06 -12.45
CA GLY A 60 -1.66 1.48 -12.30
C GLY A 60 -0.79 2.31 -11.37
N PHE A 61 0.32 1.71 -10.94
CA PHE A 61 1.34 2.43 -10.20
C PHE A 61 2.72 1.97 -10.67
N ASN A 62 3.68 2.89 -10.68
CA ASN A 62 5.06 2.64 -11.12
C ASN A 62 6.05 3.20 -10.11
N SER A 63 7.21 2.56 -9.99
CA SER A 63 8.22 2.97 -9.01
C SER A 63 8.69 4.40 -9.30
N LYS A 64 8.92 5.17 -8.24
CA LYS A 64 9.55 6.50 -8.36
C LYS A 64 11.04 6.41 -8.71
N LYS A 65 11.65 5.25 -8.45
CA LYS A 65 13.06 4.97 -8.70
C LYS A 65 13.20 3.97 -9.83
N ASN A 66 14.30 4.10 -10.55
CA ASN A 66 14.78 3.11 -11.52
C ASN A 66 15.81 2.20 -10.86
N PHE A 67 15.91 0.97 -11.34
CA PHE A 67 16.79 -0.05 -10.78
C PHE A 67 17.49 -0.81 -11.90
N LEU A 68 18.79 -1.09 -11.72
CA LEU A 68 19.57 -1.91 -12.64
C LEU A 68 19.51 -3.40 -12.28
N PHE A 69 19.53 -3.69 -10.98
CA PHE A 69 19.45 -5.05 -10.42
C PHE A 69 18.59 -5.02 -9.15
N GLY A 70 18.01 -6.16 -8.78
CA GLY A 70 17.27 -6.31 -7.54
C GLY A 70 16.30 -7.50 -7.54
N GLU A 71 15.69 -7.74 -6.39
CA GLU A 71 14.52 -8.60 -6.25
C GLU A 71 13.27 -7.73 -6.15
N PHE A 72 12.25 -8.04 -6.95
CA PHE A 72 11.00 -7.30 -6.96
C PHE A 72 9.87 -8.27 -6.69
N SER A 73 9.22 -8.13 -5.54
CA SER A 73 8.13 -8.98 -5.12
C SER A 73 6.92 -8.16 -4.71
N ILE A 74 5.74 -8.64 -5.10
CA ILE A 74 4.46 -8.07 -4.70
C ILE A 74 3.45 -9.19 -4.45
N LYS A 75 2.73 -9.11 -3.33
CA LYS A 75 1.63 -10.02 -3.04
C LYS A 75 0.36 -9.47 -3.70
N MET A 76 -0.21 -10.24 -4.63
CA MET A 76 -1.39 -9.83 -5.38
C MET A 76 -2.60 -10.69 -5.03
N LYS A 77 -3.76 -10.04 -4.90
CA LYS A 77 -5.07 -10.70 -4.91
C LYS A 77 -5.79 -10.30 -6.19
N LEU A 78 -6.11 -11.29 -7.03
CA LEU A 78 -6.73 -11.05 -8.33
C LEU A 78 -8.24 -10.82 -8.20
N ILE A 79 -8.85 -10.35 -9.31
CA ILE A 79 -10.27 -10.06 -9.42
C ILE A 79 -11.08 -11.36 -9.18
N PRO A 80 -12.05 -11.36 -8.26
CA PRO A 80 -12.91 -12.53 -8.03
C PRO A 80 -14.02 -12.62 -9.08
N GLY A 81 -14.51 -13.84 -9.34
CA GLY A 81 -15.65 -14.08 -10.21
C GLY A 81 -15.31 -14.04 -11.71
N ASN A 82 -16.24 -13.55 -12.53
CA ASN A 82 -16.03 -13.41 -13.98
C ASN A 82 -15.10 -12.22 -14.25
N SER A 83 -13.94 -12.49 -14.83
CA SER A 83 -12.95 -11.49 -15.23
C SER A 83 -12.50 -11.67 -16.68
N ALA A 84 -13.37 -12.23 -17.53
CA ALA A 84 -13.08 -12.42 -18.95
C ALA A 84 -12.63 -11.09 -19.60
N GLY A 85 -11.50 -11.12 -20.29
CA GLY A 85 -10.92 -9.96 -20.96
C GLY A 85 -10.20 -8.95 -20.04
N THR A 86 -10.12 -9.20 -18.73
CA THR A 86 -9.33 -8.36 -17.81
C THR A 86 -7.88 -8.84 -17.75
N VAL A 87 -6.94 -7.90 -17.66
CA VAL A 87 -5.52 -8.19 -17.46
C VAL A 87 -5.05 -7.49 -16.18
N SER A 88 -4.34 -8.24 -15.33
CA SER A 88 -3.60 -7.70 -14.18
C SER A 88 -2.12 -7.99 -14.38
N CYS A 89 -1.29 -6.95 -14.38
CA CYS A 89 0.14 -7.07 -14.68
C CYS A 89 1.01 -6.59 -13.52
N PHE A 90 2.13 -7.28 -13.33
CA PHE A 90 3.29 -6.81 -12.59
C PHE A 90 4.51 -7.06 -13.49
N TYR A 91 5.21 -6.00 -13.89
CA TYR A 91 6.30 -6.07 -14.86
C TYR A 91 7.37 -5.02 -14.59
N LEU A 92 8.53 -5.23 -15.18
CA LEU A 92 9.64 -4.28 -15.19
C LEU A 92 9.82 -3.74 -16.60
N VAL A 93 10.10 -2.45 -16.71
CA VAL A 93 10.40 -1.79 -17.97
C VAL A 93 11.59 -0.85 -17.76
N GLY A 94 12.55 -0.89 -18.67
CA GLY A 94 13.67 0.05 -18.68
C GLY A 94 13.32 1.30 -19.50
N ASP A 95 13.97 2.42 -19.18
CA ASP A 95 14.06 3.52 -20.12
C ASP A 95 14.94 3.08 -21.30
N ARG A 96 14.52 3.43 -22.52
CA ARG A 96 15.29 3.10 -23.74
C ARG A 96 16.56 3.94 -23.85
#